data_AF-A0A023FH43-F1
#
_entry.id   AF-A0A023FH43-F1
#
_cell.length_a   1.000
_cell.length_b   1.000
_cell.length_c   1.000
_cell.angle_alpha   90.00
_cell.angle_beta   90.00
_cell.angle_gamma   90.00
#
_symmetry.space_group_name_H-M   'P 1'
#
loop_
_entity.id
_entity.type
_entity.pdbx_description
1 polymer ?
#
loop_
_entity_poly.entity_id
_entity_poly.type
_entity_poly.pdbx_seq_one_letter_code
_entity_poly.pdbx_strand_id
1 'polypeptide(L)'
;GNAIIAVLLFLKQTLKPSLFNQELMQRPKAVSHYLSHLRAVHDNSQLMDVLGMLGRTEDAAMVKYRLAVETPEAATKLRNLQSCYKSHFQSDPSLEMQAEVVREELKLLEMQLIIEEEDSKAEKEGLNILMQEFPRKAPVVGTSLVTTLYYCCLYHYNVSNSHIASPTQMKALFNLTEKQFVWTALTALAQIKHWKEIDNLFQGKSWLGKSKMRCCIGFDRAVEILAKAHAPPEVFEKYLQMVDDAEKRLTLAKLHKCHSVAIETLVYLRDRQRLLRYKS
;
A
#
# COMPACT_ATOMS: atom_id res chain seq x y z
N GLY A 1 -12.03 26.65 -31.86
CA GLY A 1 -11.19 25.45 -31.78
C GLY A 1 -10.74 24.99 -33.16
N ASN A 2 -11.67 24.51 -33.98
CA ASN A 2 -11.35 23.78 -35.22
C ASN A 2 -10.51 24.56 -36.24
N ALA A 3 -10.80 25.85 -36.47
CA ALA A 3 -10.01 26.67 -37.39
C ALA A 3 -8.56 26.87 -36.93
N ILE A 4 -8.32 27.05 -35.62
CA ILE A 4 -6.98 27.21 -35.05
C ILE A 4 -6.17 25.91 -35.24
N ILE A 5 -6.78 24.76 -34.99
CA ILE A 5 -6.13 23.46 -35.20
C ILE A 5 -5.82 23.23 -36.68
N ALA A 6 -6.73 23.54 -37.59
CA ALA A 6 -6.49 23.41 -39.03
C ALA A 6 -5.27 24.21 -39.48
N VAL A 7 -5.16 25.48 -39.04
CA VAL A 7 -3.99 26.33 -39.31
C VAL A 7 -2.73 25.74 -38.71
N LEU A 8 -2.77 25.27 -37.45
CA LEU A 8 -1.61 24.66 -36.79
C LEU A 8 -1.11 23.40 -37.49
N LEU A 9 -2.02 22.53 -37.93
CA LEU A 9 -1.67 21.30 -38.65
C LEU A 9 -1.08 21.61 -40.04
N PHE A 10 -1.64 22.59 -40.74
CA PHE A 10 -1.06 23.09 -41.99
C PHE A 10 0.36 23.62 -41.77
N LEU A 11 0.55 24.51 -40.79
CA LEU A 11 1.87 25.06 -40.46
C LEU A 11 2.88 23.97 -40.05
N LYS A 12 2.46 22.96 -39.28
CA LYS A 12 3.30 21.81 -38.92
C LYS A 12 3.80 21.05 -40.14
N GLN A 13 2.97 20.91 -41.18
CA GLN A 13 3.33 20.21 -42.41
C GLN A 13 4.20 21.05 -43.36
N THR A 14 4.00 22.36 -43.37
CA THR A 14 4.68 23.25 -44.33
C THR A 14 5.95 23.90 -43.81
N LEU A 15 6.10 24.07 -42.49
CA LEU A 15 7.26 24.72 -41.87
C LEU A 15 8.30 23.71 -41.37
N LYS A 16 9.55 24.17 -41.25
CA LYS A 16 10.57 23.45 -40.48
C LYS A 16 10.15 23.35 -39.01
N PRO A 17 10.44 22.24 -38.29
CA PRO A 17 10.02 22.05 -36.90
C PRO A 17 10.41 23.20 -35.96
N SER A 18 11.63 23.72 -36.10
CA SER A 18 12.11 24.85 -35.29
C SER A 18 11.29 26.12 -35.48
N LEU A 19 10.92 26.43 -36.73
CA LEU A 19 10.10 27.60 -37.06
C LEU A 19 8.67 27.44 -36.56
N PHE A 20 8.07 26.25 -36.75
CA PHE A 20 6.76 25.95 -36.21
C PHE A 20 6.73 26.14 -34.68
N ASN A 21 7.71 25.59 -33.97
CA ASN A 21 7.80 25.68 -32.52
C ASN A 21 7.99 27.13 -32.05
N GLN A 22 8.84 27.91 -32.73
CA GLN A 22 9.03 29.33 -32.44
C GLN A 22 7.73 30.14 -32.60
N GLU A 23 6.98 29.92 -33.69
CA GLU A 23 5.70 30.60 -33.91
C GLU A 23 4.63 30.16 -32.92
N LEU A 24 4.61 28.87 -32.56
CA LEU A 24 3.67 28.31 -31.60
C LEU A 24 3.88 28.92 -30.21
N MET A 25 5.13 29.00 -29.74
CA MET A 25 5.47 29.54 -28.41
C MET A 25 5.04 31.00 -28.21
N GLN A 26 4.98 31.79 -29.28
CA GLN A 26 4.53 33.19 -29.22
C GLN A 26 3.01 33.33 -29.04
N ARG A 27 2.23 32.24 -29.16
CA ARG A 27 0.76 32.29 -29.21
C ARG A 27 0.13 31.33 -28.19
N PRO A 28 -0.04 31.76 -26.92
CA PRO A 28 -0.52 30.90 -25.82
C PRO A 28 -1.87 30.21 -26.09
N LYS A 29 -2.81 30.90 -26.77
CA LYS A 29 -4.11 30.29 -27.14
C LYS A 29 -3.94 29.15 -28.15
N ALA A 30 -3.01 29.29 -29.10
CA ALA A 30 -2.71 28.25 -30.08
C ALA A 30 -2.04 27.04 -29.42
N VAL A 31 -1.10 27.27 -28.49
CA VAL A 31 -0.49 26.23 -27.64
C VAL A 31 -1.56 25.41 -26.91
N SER A 32 -2.50 26.08 -26.23
CA SER A 32 -3.56 25.40 -25.48
C SER A 32 -4.42 24.50 -26.36
N HIS A 33 -4.82 25.01 -27.53
CA HIS A 33 -5.53 24.21 -28.53
C HIS A 33 -4.67 23.03 -29.03
N TYR A 34 -3.39 23.24 -29.32
CA TYR A 34 -2.50 22.20 -29.81
C TYR A 34 -2.30 21.07 -28.80
N LEU A 35 -1.99 21.41 -27.54
CA LEU A 35 -1.86 20.43 -26.45
C LEU A 35 -3.15 19.62 -26.26
N SER A 36 -4.31 20.27 -26.37
CA SER A 36 -5.61 19.60 -26.27
C SER A 36 -5.83 18.63 -27.44
N HIS A 37 -5.45 19.04 -28.65
CA HIS A 37 -5.51 18.19 -29.83
C HIS A 37 -4.57 16.97 -29.70
N LEU A 38 -3.32 17.16 -29.30
CA LEU A 38 -2.34 16.08 -29.12
C LEU A 38 -2.82 15.05 -28.09
N ARG A 39 -3.45 15.50 -27.00
CA ARG A 39 -4.10 14.60 -26.02
C ARG A 39 -5.25 13.81 -26.64
N ALA A 40 -6.09 14.46 -27.45
CA ALA A 40 -7.25 13.83 -28.08
C ALA A 40 -6.88 12.76 -29.12
N VAL A 41 -5.75 12.92 -29.81
CA VAL A 41 -5.25 11.94 -30.80
C VAL A 41 -4.19 11.00 -30.23
N HIS A 42 -3.90 11.08 -28.93
CA HIS A 42 -2.89 10.29 -28.23
C HIS A 42 -1.46 10.37 -28.83
N ASP A 43 -1.11 11.49 -29.46
CA ASP A 43 0.25 11.76 -29.93
C ASP A 43 1.14 12.18 -28.75
N ASN A 44 1.47 11.21 -27.90
CA ASN A 44 2.17 11.44 -26.64
C ASN A 44 3.63 11.88 -26.84
N SER A 45 4.29 11.44 -27.92
CA SER A 45 5.66 11.86 -28.23
C SER A 45 5.70 13.36 -28.46
N GLN A 46 4.88 13.85 -29.40
CA GLN A 46 4.81 15.26 -29.69
C GLN A 46 4.30 16.07 -28.49
N LEU A 47 3.37 15.51 -27.71
CA LEU A 47 2.86 16.15 -26.50
C LEU A 47 3.98 16.41 -25.49
N MET A 48 4.83 15.41 -25.21
CA MET A 48 5.98 15.57 -24.30
C MET A 48 6.98 16.60 -24.84
N ASP A 49 7.29 16.58 -26.14
CA ASP A 49 8.20 17.54 -26.75
C ASP A 49 7.70 18.98 -26.60
N VAL A 50 6.40 19.21 -26.88
CA VAL A 50 5.79 20.53 -26.74
C VAL A 50 5.75 20.99 -25.28
N LEU A 51 5.44 20.10 -24.34
CA LEU A 51 5.48 20.41 -22.92
C LEU A 51 6.90 20.77 -22.46
N GLY A 52 7.91 20.02 -22.89
CA GLY A 52 9.32 20.30 -22.60
C GLY A 52 9.76 21.67 -23.14
N MET A 53 9.42 22.01 -24.39
CA MET A 53 9.72 23.32 -24.97
C MET A 53 9.08 24.49 -24.22
N LEU A 54 7.92 24.27 -23.60
CA LEU A 54 7.23 25.27 -22.78
C LEU A 54 7.77 25.36 -21.35
N GLY A 55 8.81 24.58 -21.00
CA GLY A 55 9.30 24.47 -19.63
C GLY A 55 8.33 23.75 -18.68
N ARG A 56 7.33 23.05 -19.21
CA ARG A 56 6.34 22.28 -18.44
C ARG A 56 6.85 20.86 -18.21
N THR A 57 8.00 20.75 -17.56
CA THR A 57 8.72 19.48 -17.36
C THR A 57 7.92 18.47 -16.53
N GLU A 58 7.21 18.93 -15.51
CA GLU A 58 6.30 18.10 -14.71
C GLU A 58 5.22 17.44 -15.57
N ASP A 59 4.53 18.20 -16.42
CA ASP A 59 3.48 17.66 -17.29
C ASP A 59 4.06 16.64 -18.28
N ALA A 60 5.25 16.89 -18.82
CA ALA A 60 5.93 15.96 -19.71
C ALA A 60 6.30 14.65 -18.98
N ALA A 61 6.83 14.77 -17.75
CA ALA A 61 7.14 13.64 -16.88
C ALA A 61 5.90 12.81 -16.58
N MET A 62 4.76 13.44 -16.27
CA MET A 62 3.51 12.76 -15.98
C MET A 62 2.91 12.03 -17.20
N VAL A 63 3.08 12.55 -18.41
CA VAL A 63 2.71 11.83 -19.64
C VAL A 63 3.55 10.57 -19.80
N LYS A 64 4.88 10.66 -19.60
CA LYS A 64 5.78 9.50 -19.68
C LYS A 64 5.48 8.48 -18.59
N TYR A 65 5.24 8.94 -17.36
CA TYR A 65 4.89 8.10 -16.21
C TYR A 65 3.60 7.33 -16.48
N ARG A 66 2.54 8.01 -16.95
CA ARG A 66 1.27 7.37 -17.31
C ARG A 66 1.47 6.22 -18.30
N LEU A 67 2.23 6.46 -19.38
CA LEU A 67 2.52 5.41 -20.37
C LEU A 67 3.29 4.23 -19.76
N ALA A 68 4.18 4.49 -18.82
CA ALA A 68 4.91 3.44 -18.12
C ALA A 68 3.96 2.60 -17.24
N VAL A 69 3.13 3.23 -16.39
CA VAL A 69 2.23 2.50 -15.47
C VAL A 69 1.10 1.74 -16.18
N GLU A 70 0.65 2.24 -17.35
CA GLU A 70 -0.34 1.57 -18.21
C GLU A 70 0.22 0.34 -18.94
N THR A 71 1.54 0.10 -18.87
CA THR A 71 2.15 -1.09 -19.45
C THR A 71 1.64 -2.35 -18.73
N PRO A 72 1.00 -3.33 -19.42
CA PRO A 72 0.41 -4.49 -18.74
C PRO A 72 1.44 -5.44 -18.14
N GLU A 73 2.54 -5.68 -18.85
CA GLU A 73 3.58 -6.63 -18.45
C GLU A 73 4.53 -5.98 -17.44
N ALA A 74 4.67 -6.59 -16.27
CA ALA A 74 5.28 -5.95 -15.12
C ALA A 74 6.80 -5.71 -15.27
N ALA A 75 7.54 -6.60 -15.92
CA ALA A 75 8.97 -6.37 -16.16
C ALA A 75 9.19 -5.25 -17.19
N THR A 76 8.36 -5.17 -18.24
CA THR A 76 8.37 -4.02 -19.17
C THR A 76 7.94 -2.74 -18.46
N LYS A 77 6.91 -2.78 -17.60
CA LYS A 77 6.49 -1.64 -16.77
C LYS A 77 7.65 -1.13 -15.93
N LEU A 78 8.36 -2.03 -15.23
CA LEU A 78 9.54 -1.68 -14.45
C LEU A 78 10.61 -0.99 -15.31
N ARG A 79 10.98 -1.56 -16.46
CA ARG A 79 11.95 -0.94 -17.37
C ARG A 79 11.50 0.44 -17.86
N ASN A 80 10.21 0.58 -18.20
CA ASN A 80 9.63 1.85 -18.65
C ASN A 80 9.63 2.90 -17.54
N LEU A 81 9.30 2.51 -16.31
CA LEU A 81 9.36 3.39 -15.13
C LEU A 81 10.79 3.78 -14.80
N GLN A 82 11.76 2.86 -14.87
CA GLN A 82 13.18 3.16 -14.64
C GLN A 82 13.71 4.15 -15.69
N SER A 83 13.33 3.98 -16.96
CA SER A 83 13.64 4.95 -18.02
C SER A 83 13.00 6.30 -17.73
N CYS A 84 11.71 6.33 -17.38
CA CYS A 84 10.97 7.55 -17.04
C CYS A 84 11.59 8.29 -15.85
N TYR A 85 11.94 7.56 -14.79
CA TYR A 85 12.60 8.09 -13.61
C TYR A 85 13.91 8.77 -13.97
N LYS A 86 14.80 8.08 -14.70
CA LYS A 86 16.10 8.62 -15.09
C LYS A 86 16.00 9.82 -16.04
N SER A 87 15.08 9.78 -17.01
CA SER A 87 15.03 10.79 -18.07
C SER A 87 14.23 12.04 -17.70
N HIS A 88 13.25 11.94 -16.79
CA HIS A 88 12.38 13.07 -16.43
C HIS A 88 12.44 13.47 -14.95
N PHE A 89 12.36 12.51 -14.02
CA PHE A 89 12.21 12.84 -12.59
C PHE A 89 13.56 13.11 -11.92
N GLN A 90 14.54 12.24 -12.13
CA GLN A 90 15.88 12.37 -11.53
C GLN A 90 16.71 13.50 -12.17
N SER A 91 16.44 13.81 -13.43
CA SER A 91 17.19 14.82 -14.19
C SER A 91 16.76 16.25 -13.89
N ASP A 92 15.59 16.45 -13.25
CA ASP A 92 15.03 17.77 -12.96
C ASP A 92 14.90 17.97 -11.44
N PRO A 93 15.76 18.80 -10.81
CA PRO A 93 15.70 19.06 -9.37
C PRO A 93 14.38 19.64 -8.86
N SER A 94 13.56 20.24 -9.74
CA SER A 94 12.24 20.75 -9.36
C SER A 94 11.22 19.64 -9.08
N LEU A 95 11.51 18.40 -9.51
CA LEU A 95 10.66 17.23 -9.36
C LEU A 95 11.09 16.27 -8.26
N GLU A 96 11.96 16.70 -7.33
CA GLU A 96 12.55 15.82 -6.30
C GLU A 96 11.49 15.06 -5.48
N MET A 97 10.40 15.71 -5.08
CA MET A 97 9.34 15.04 -4.32
C MET A 97 8.64 13.94 -5.12
N GLN A 98 8.35 14.19 -6.41
CA GLN A 98 7.77 13.21 -7.31
C GLN A 98 8.78 12.09 -7.60
N ALA A 99 10.06 12.43 -7.73
CA ALA A 99 11.14 11.47 -7.92
C ALA A 99 11.24 10.50 -6.73
N GLU A 100 11.16 10.97 -5.49
CA GLU A 100 11.10 10.13 -4.29
C GLU A 100 9.98 9.09 -4.38
N VAL A 101 8.75 9.52 -4.70
CA VAL A 101 7.58 8.61 -4.79
C VAL A 101 7.76 7.57 -5.90
N VAL A 102 8.22 7.98 -7.09
CA VAL A 102 8.47 7.05 -8.21
C VAL A 102 9.58 6.07 -7.86
N ARG A 103 10.59 6.50 -7.10
CA ARG A 103 11.68 5.62 -6.64
C ARG A 103 11.19 4.57 -5.65
N GLU A 104 10.31 4.94 -4.73
CA GLU A 104 9.67 3.99 -3.82
C GLU A 104 8.79 2.97 -4.58
N GLU A 105 8.06 3.42 -5.60
CA GLU A 105 7.27 2.53 -6.47
C GLU A 105 8.16 1.55 -7.23
N LEU A 106 9.27 2.02 -7.81
CA LEU A 106 10.26 1.18 -8.50
C LEU A 106 10.79 0.08 -7.57
N LYS A 107 11.19 0.47 -6.36
CA LYS A 107 11.71 -0.45 -5.34
C LYS A 107 10.68 -1.50 -4.93
N LEU A 108 9.41 -1.10 -4.77
CA LEU A 108 8.31 -2.01 -4.46
C LEU A 108 8.09 -2.99 -5.61
N LEU A 109 8.05 -2.51 -6.86
CA LEU A 109 7.81 -3.35 -8.03
C LEU A 109 8.95 -4.36 -8.27
N GLU A 110 10.21 -3.94 -8.09
CA GLU A 110 11.38 -4.83 -8.14
C GLU A 110 11.27 -5.95 -7.10
N MET A 111 10.94 -5.60 -5.86
CA MET A 111 10.75 -6.56 -4.78
C MET A 111 9.59 -7.54 -5.08
N GLN A 112 8.45 -7.03 -5.57
CA GLN A 112 7.29 -7.84 -5.90
C GLN A 112 7.57 -8.84 -7.02
N LEU A 113 8.35 -8.47 -8.04
CA LEU A 113 8.70 -9.37 -9.14
C LEU A 113 9.49 -10.58 -8.67
N ILE A 114 10.47 -10.37 -7.77
CA ILE A 114 11.27 -11.45 -7.19
C ILE A 114 10.40 -12.36 -6.32
N ILE A 115 9.57 -11.77 -5.44
CA ILE A 115 8.65 -12.53 -4.58
C ILE A 115 7.69 -13.37 -5.44
N GLU A 116 7.14 -12.79 -6.50
CA GLU A 116 6.19 -13.49 -7.37
C GLU A 116 6.83 -14.66 -8.11
N GLU A 117 8.06 -14.50 -8.59
CA GLU A 117 8.80 -15.57 -9.25
C GLU A 117 9.06 -16.75 -8.30
N GLU A 118 9.56 -16.46 -7.10
CA GLU A 118 9.84 -17.46 -6.06
C GLU A 118 8.55 -18.17 -5.61
N ASP A 119 7.51 -17.41 -5.31
CA ASP A 119 6.27 -17.94 -4.75
C ASP A 119 5.42 -18.67 -5.79
N SER A 120 5.38 -18.20 -7.05
CA SER A 120 4.71 -18.93 -8.13
C SER A 120 5.35 -20.29 -8.40
N LYS A 121 6.67 -20.40 -8.21
CA LYS A 121 7.36 -21.68 -8.29
C LYS A 121 7.03 -22.55 -7.08
N ALA A 122 7.14 -22.01 -5.86
CA ALA A 122 6.86 -22.73 -4.63
C ALA A 122 5.41 -23.25 -4.57
N GLU A 123 4.44 -22.49 -5.07
CA GLU A 123 3.03 -22.89 -5.16
C GLU A 123 2.84 -24.07 -6.13
N LYS A 124 3.41 -23.99 -7.35
CA LYS A 124 3.32 -25.07 -8.35
C LYS A 124 3.97 -26.36 -7.90
N GLU A 125 5.09 -26.26 -7.18
CA GLU A 125 5.85 -27.40 -6.65
C GLU A 125 5.29 -27.90 -5.31
N GLY A 126 4.30 -27.21 -4.72
CA GLY A 126 3.72 -27.56 -3.42
C GLY A 126 4.71 -27.42 -2.26
N LEU A 127 5.70 -26.53 -2.35
CA LEU A 127 6.73 -26.38 -1.33
C LEU A 127 6.34 -25.45 -0.17
N ASN A 128 5.28 -24.65 -0.34
CA ASN A 128 4.79 -23.75 0.70
C ASN A 128 3.45 -24.26 1.29
N ILE A 129 3.51 -24.80 2.51
CA ILE A 129 2.34 -25.37 3.21
C ILE A 129 1.24 -24.30 3.42
N LEU A 130 1.62 -23.06 3.73
CA LEU A 130 0.65 -21.98 3.93
C LEU A 130 -0.08 -21.62 2.63
N MET A 131 0.60 -21.69 1.48
CA MET A 131 -0.07 -21.49 0.18
C MET A 131 -0.97 -22.67 -0.19
N GLN A 132 -0.70 -23.88 0.31
CA GLN A 132 -1.63 -25.00 0.12
C GLN A 132 -2.89 -24.84 0.97
N GLU A 133 -2.74 -24.49 2.24
CA GLU A 133 -3.88 -24.29 3.16
C GLU A 133 -4.65 -23.00 2.85
N PHE A 134 -3.95 -21.95 2.44
CA PHE A 134 -4.49 -20.65 2.07
C PHE A 134 -4.01 -20.24 0.67
N PRO A 135 -4.62 -20.76 -0.41
CA PRO A 135 -4.21 -20.48 -1.79
C PRO A 135 -4.15 -18.99 -2.12
N ARG A 136 -3.14 -18.62 -2.91
CA ARG A 136 -2.97 -17.24 -3.36
C ARG A 136 -4.16 -16.87 -4.25
N LYS A 137 -4.77 -15.70 -3.99
CA LYS A 137 -5.94 -15.23 -4.75
C LYS A 137 -5.57 -14.48 -6.02
N ALA A 138 -4.39 -13.88 -6.04
CA ALA A 138 -3.87 -13.08 -7.13
C ALA A 138 -2.34 -12.95 -6.97
N PRO A 139 -1.61 -12.59 -8.05
CA PRO A 139 -0.20 -12.20 -7.97
C PRO A 139 0.01 -11.01 -7.02
N VAL A 140 1.17 -10.96 -6.38
CA VAL A 140 1.56 -9.82 -5.51
C VAL A 140 1.98 -8.59 -6.31
N VAL A 141 2.40 -8.79 -7.56
CA VAL A 141 2.90 -7.75 -8.46
C VAL A 141 1.84 -6.69 -8.77
N GLY A 142 2.23 -5.43 -8.63
CA GLY A 142 1.36 -4.27 -8.87
C GLY A 142 0.37 -3.97 -7.75
N THR A 143 0.43 -4.70 -6.63
CA THR A 143 -0.39 -4.40 -5.45
C THR A 143 0.19 -3.21 -4.67
N SER A 144 -0.63 -2.58 -3.82
CA SER A 144 -0.16 -1.50 -2.93
C SER A 144 0.85 -2.03 -1.91
N LEU A 145 1.70 -1.16 -1.36
CA LEU A 145 2.66 -1.51 -0.30
C LEU A 145 1.99 -2.23 0.89
N VAL A 146 0.80 -1.78 1.31
CA VAL A 146 0.06 -2.39 2.42
C VAL A 146 -0.44 -3.79 2.05
N THR A 147 -0.90 -3.97 0.80
CA THR A 147 -1.31 -5.29 0.29
C THR A 147 -0.12 -6.24 0.16
N THR A 148 1.04 -5.75 -0.29
CA THR A 148 2.28 -6.52 -0.34
C THR A 148 2.74 -6.90 1.07
N LEU A 149 2.69 -5.98 2.04
CA LEU A 149 3.00 -6.29 3.44
C LEU A 149 2.05 -7.36 3.98
N TYR A 150 0.75 -7.22 3.73
CA TYR A 150 -0.24 -8.23 4.13
C TYR A 150 0.08 -9.60 3.56
N TYR A 151 0.39 -9.68 2.27
CA TYR A 151 0.82 -10.90 1.59
C TYR A 151 2.07 -11.50 2.24
N CYS A 152 3.10 -10.68 2.51
CA CYS A 152 4.32 -11.12 3.19
C CYS A 152 4.04 -11.59 4.63
N CYS A 153 3.13 -10.95 5.36
CA CYS A 153 2.72 -11.41 6.68
C CYS A 153 1.92 -12.72 6.64
N LEU A 154 1.20 -13.01 5.55
CA LEU A 154 0.50 -14.29 5.39
C LEU A 154 1.48 -15.44 5.17
N TYR A 155 2.41 -15.28 4.22
CA TYR A 155 3.19 -16.41 3.72
C TYR A 155 4.64 -16.47 4.22
N HIS A 156 5.16 -15.33 4.69
CA HIS A 156 6.59 -15.14 4.96
C HIS A 156 6.87 -14.53 6.34
N TYR A 157 5.94 -14.60 7.31
CA TYR A 157 6.09 -13.89 8.58
C TYR A 157 7.34 -14.29 9.39
N ASN A 158 7.71 -15.57 9.33
CA ASN A 158 8.77 -16.16 10.15
C ASN A 158 10.11 -16.34 9.40
N VAL A 159 10.23 -15.82 8.17
CA VAL A 159 11.49 -15.88 7.41
C VAL A 159 12.55 -14.95 8.03
N SER A 160 13.82 -15.16 7.71
CA SER A 160 14.90 -14.30 8.18
C SER A 160 14.73 -12.86 7.69
N ASN A 161 15.22 -11.87 8.45
CA ASN A 161 15.21 -10.47 8.02
C ASN A 161 16.03 -10.20 6.75
N SER A 162 16.93 -11.11 6.37
CA SER A 162 17.67 -11.03 5.10
C SER A 162 16.83 -11.45 3.90
N HIS A 163 15.70 -12.12 4.11
CA HIS A 163 14.83 -12.56 3.03
C HIS A 163 14.05 -11.38 2.46
N ILE A 164 13.91 -11.34 1.13
CA ILE A 164 13.28 -10.22 0.42
C ILE A 164 11.80 -10.04 0.80
N ALA A 165 11.09 -11.14 1.03
CA ALA A 165 9.70 -11.16 1.47
C ALA A 165 9.50 -10.94 3.00
N SER A 166 10.55 -10.64 3.77
CA SER A 166 10.42 -10.45 5.22
C SER A 166 9.58 -9.22 5.56
N PRO A 167 8.49 -9.34 6.34
CA PRO A 167 7.68 -8.20 6.76
C PRO A 167 8.47 -7.16 7.56
N THR A 168 9.39 -7.61 8.42
CA THR A 168 10.23 -6.73 9.23
C THR A 168 11.20 -5.95 8.35
N GLN A 169 11.80 -6.61 7.35
CA GLN A 169 12.65 -5.93 6.37
C GLN A 169 11.85 -4.92 5.57
N MET A 170 10.65 -5.27 5.11
CA MET A 170 9.77 -4.38 4.35
C MET A 170 9.39 -3.14 5.17
N LYS A 171 9.06 -3.32 6.45
CA LYS A 171 8.78 -2.20 7.37
C LYS A 171 9.95 -1.21 7.42
N ALA A 172 11.18 -1.70 7.58
CA ALA A 172 12.37 -0.85 7.57
C ALA A 172 12.63 -0.22 6.20
N LEU A 173 12.45 -0.99 5.13
CA LEU A 173 12.78 -0.62 3.76
C LEU A 173 11.90 0.52 3.21
N PHE A 174 10.65 0.58 3.63
CA PHE A 174 9.66 1.60 3.23
C PHE A 174 9.21 2.48 4.40
N ASN A 175 9.97 2.49 5.49
CA ASN A 175 9.73 3.34 6.66
C ASN A 175 8.28 3.30 7.18
N LEU A 176 7.69 2.10 7.23
CA LEU A 176 6.31 1.93 7.69
C LEU A 176 6.22 2.17 9.20
N THR A 177 5.19 2.92 9.60
CA THR A 177 4.93 3.16 11.02
C THR A 177 4.59 1.86 11.75
N GLU A 178 4.86 1.83 13.07
CA GLU A 178 4.48 0.69 13.92
C GLU A 178 2.98 0.36 13.80
N LYS A 179 2.13 1.39 13.70
CA LYS A 179 0.68 1.20 13.57
C LYS A 179 0.29 0.54 12.26
N GLN A 180 0.86 0.99 11.12
CA GLN A 180 0.62 0.37 9.82
C GLN A 180 1.07 -1.09 9.82
N PHE A 181 2.26 -1.36 10.38
CA PHE A 181 2.79 -2.70 10.47
C PHE A 181 1.92 -3.62 11.34
N VAL A 182 1.68 -3.25 12.60
CA VAL A 182 0.92 -4.08 13.55
C VAL A 182 -0.51 -4.33 13.07
N TRP A 183 -1.18 -3.32 12.50
CA TRP A 183 -2.51 -3.50 11.92
C TRP A 183 -2.52 -4.56 10.81
N THR A 184 -1.57 -4.44 9.88
CA THR A 184 -1.48 -5.31 8.71
C THR A 184 -1.09 -6.73 9.11
N ALA A 185 -0.06 -6.87 9.95
CA ALA A 185 0.41 -8.14 10.46
C ALA A 185 -0.65 -8.86 11.28
N LEU A 186 -1.34 -8.17 12.19
CA LEU A 186 -2.44 -8.74 12.98
C LEU A 186 -3.55 -9.28 12.06
N THR A 187 -3.95 -8.50 11.05
CA THR A 187 -5.00 -8.89 10.11
C THR A 187 -4.60 -10.15 9.33
N ALA A 188 -3.36 -10.22 8.83
CA ALA A 188 -2.84 -11.37 8.09
C ALA A 188 -2.73 -12.62 8.98
N LEU A 189 -2.07 -12.50 10.14
CA LEU A 189 -1.88 -13.63 11.05
C LEU A 189 -3.19 -14.17 11.60
N ALA A 190 -4.17 -13.29 11.85
CA ALA A 190 -5.49 -13.71 12.32
C ALA A 190 -6.23 -14.49 11.23
N GLN A 191 -6.10 -14.09 9.96
CA GLN A 191 -6.69 -14.79 8.82
C GLN A 191 -6.20 -16.25 8.71
N ILE A 192 -4.93 -16.50 9.01
CA ILE A 192 -4.33 -17.84 9.01
C ILE A 192 -4.27 -18.49 10.39
N LYS A 193 -4.94 -17.90 11.40
CA LYS A 193 -5.06 -18.43 12.76
C LYS A 193 -3.73 -18.67 13.48
N HIS A 194 -2.69 -17.90 13.13
CA HIS A 194 -1.38 -17.95 13.78
C HIS A 194 -1.38 -17.16 15.10
N TRP A 195 -2.09 -17.67 16.11
CA TRP A 195 -2.34 -16.97 17.37
C TRP A 195 -1.08 -16.73 18.21
N LYS A 196 -0.10 -17.66 18.15
CA LYS A 196 1.18 -17.54 18.86
C LYS A 196 2.03 -16.39 18.30
N GLU A 197 1.94 -16.16 17.01
CA GLU A 197 2.65 -15.10 16.29
C GLU A 197 2.00 -13.75 16.60
N ILE A 198 0.69 -13.72 16.80
CA ILE A 198 -0.03 -12.54 17.31
C ILE A 198 0.39 -12.24 18.76
N ASP A 199 0.56 -13.26 19.60
CA ASP A 199 1.13 -13.07 20.93
C ASP A 199 2.53 -12.44 20.85
N ASN A 200 3.39 -12.93 19.97
CA ASN A 200 4.72 -12.38 19.76
C ASN A 200 4.69 -10.95 19.20
N LEU A 201 3.73 -10.64 18.32
CA LEU A 201 3.52 -9.29 17.75
C LEU A 201 3.24 -8.25 18.85
N PHE A 202 2.55 -8.64 19.91
CA PHE A 202 2.25 -7.75 21.04
C PHE A 202 3.28 -7.81 22.18
N GLN A 203 4.24 -8.74 22.15
CA GLN A 203 5.28 -8.82 23.17
C GLN A 203 6.27 -7.66 23.02
N GLY A 204 6.16 -6.67 23.91
CA GLY A 204 7.14 -5.60 24.03
C GLY A 204 8.25 -5.96 25.01
N LYS A 205 9.52 -5.75 24.61
CA LYS A 205 10.64 -5.75 25.57
C LYS A 205 10.52 -4.50 26.46
N SER A 206 10.22 -4.70 27.74
CA SER A 206 10.34 -3.64 28.75
C SER A 206 11.80 -3.49 29.16
N TRP A 207 12.25 -2.25 29.32
CA TRP A 207 13.60 -1.92 29.81
C TRP A 207 13.92 -2.55 31.18
N LEU A 208 12.90 -2.89 31.98
CA LEU A 208 13.04 -3.55 33.29
C LEU A 208 12.82 -5.07 33.26
N GLY A 209 12.90 -5.72 32.08
CA GLY A 209 12.81 -7.18 31.95
C GLY A 209 11.43 -7.80 32.15
N LYS A 210 10.43 -7.05 32.63
CA LYS A 210 9.02 -7.50 32.68
C LYS A 210 8.37 -7.36 31.30
N SER A 211 8.24 -8.45 30.56
CA SER A 211 7.45 -8.47 29.32
C SER A 211 6.00 -8.08 29.65
N LYS A 212 5.49 -7.02 29.01
CA LYS A 212 4.08 -6.64 29.05
C LYS A 212 3.58 -6.55 27.62
N MET A 213 2.44 -7.17 27.35
CA MET A 213 1.77 -7.04 26.06
C MET A 213 1.44 -5.58 25.80
N ARG A 214 1.79 -5.10 24.61
CA ARG A 214 1.49 -3.75 24.13
C ARG A 214 0.98 -3.82 22.71
N CYS A 215 -0.07 -3.06 22.43
CA CYS A 215 -0.65 -2.95 21.11
C CYS A 215 -0.77 -1.48 20.72
N CYS A 216 0.04 -1.04 19.75
CA CYS A 216 0.13 0.37 19.35
C CYS A 216 -1.15 0.90 18.66
N ILE A 217 -2.02 0.00 18.21
CA ILE A 217 -3.35 0.31 17.64
C ILE A 217 -4.47 0.25 18.68
N GLY A 218 -4.18 -0.14 19.92
CA GLY A 218 -5.16 -0.39 20.98
C GLY A 218 -5.71 -1.82 20.94
N PHE A 219 -5.92 -2.41 22.12
CA PHE A 219 -6.52 -3.75 22.22
C PHE A 219 -7.99 -3.76 21.82
N ASP A 220 -8.71 -2.64 21.91
CA ASP A 220 -10.09 -2.52 21.42
C ASP A 220 -10.17 -2.83 19.92
N ARG A 221 -9.29 -2.21 19.12
CA ARG A 221 -9.21 -2.48 17.68
C ARG A 221 -8.67 -3.87 17.36
N ALA A 222 -7.70 -4.35 18.14
CA ALA A 222 -7.16 -5.69 17.95
C ALA A 222 -8.25 -6.76 18.13
N VAL A 223 -9.09 -6.60 19.15
CA VAL A 223 -10.23 -7.49 19.44
C VAL A 223 -11.24 -7.47 18.29
N GLU A 224 -11.55 -6.31 17.70
CA GLU A 224 -12.43 -6.24 16.53
C GLU A 224 -11.88 -7.02 15.32
N ILE A 225 -10.57 -6.95 15.07
CA ILE A 225 -9.91 -7.72 14.01
C ILE A 225 -10.00 -9.23 14.30
N LEU A 226 -9.71 -9.63 15.54
CA LEU A 226 -9.82 -11.02 15.97
C LEU A 226 -11.25 -11.55 15.90
N ALA A 227 -12.25 -10.72 16.20
CA ALA A 227 -13.66 -11.09 16.06
C ALA A 227 -14.01 -11.40 14.60
N LYS A 228 -13.57 -10.54 13.67
CA LYS A 228 -13.80 -10.72 12.23
C LYS A 228 -13.10 -11.96 11.68
N ALA A 229 -11.96 -12.32 12.26
CA ALA A 229 -11.23 -13.54 11.94
C ALA A 229 -11.77 -14.80 12.65
N HIS A 230 -12.86 -14.69 13.40
CA HIS A 230 -13.44 -15.78 14.19
C HIS A 230 -12.43 -16.44 15.15
N ALA A 231 -11.65 -15.61 15.86
CA ALA A 231 -10.71 -16.11 16.86
C ALA A 231 -11.44 -16.98 17.90
N PRO A 232 -10.81 -18.08 18.37
CA PRO A 232 -11.39 -18.92 19.42
C PRO A 232 -11.73 -18.11 20.68
N PRO A 233 -12.75 -18.50 21.46
CA PRO A 233 -13.16 -17.77 22.66
C PRO A 233 -12.01 -17.48 23.63
N GLU A 234 -11.12 -18.45 23.85
CA GLU A 234 -9.94 -18.29 24.71
C GLU A 234 -8.97 -17.19 24.23
N VAL A 235 -8.74 -17.10 22.92
CA VAL A 235 -7.85 -16.10 22.31
C VAL A 235 -8.53 -14.74 22.37
N PHE A 236 -9.82 -14.69 22.04
CA PHE A 236 -10.61 -13.47 22.04
C PHE A 236 -10.72 -12.86 23.45
N GLU A 237 -11.08 -13.65 24.45
CA GLU A 237 -11.24 -13.22 25.84
C GLU A 237 -9.93 -12.70 26.43
N LYS A 238 -8.80 -13.36 26.13
CA LYS A 238 -7.45 -12.93 26.54
C LYS A 238 -7.17 -11.48 26.15
N TYR A 239 -7.41 -11.12 24.89
CA TYR A 239 -7.14 -9.76 24.41
C TYR A 239 -8.23 -8.77 24.79
N LEU A 240 -9.48 -9.21 24.91
CA LEU A 240 -10.57 -8.37 25.40
C LEU A 240 -10.33 -7.89 26.84
N GLN A 241 -9.79 -8.74 27.71
CA GLN A 241 -9.40 -8.34 29.07
C GLN A 241 -8.32 -7.24 29.06
N MET A 242 -7.49 -7.16 28.02
CA MET A 242 -6.43 -6.16 27.88
C MET A 242 -6.92 -4.80 27.34
N VAL A 243 -8.22 -4.64 27.05
CA VAL A 243 -8.79 -3.34 26.69
C VAL A 243 -8.78 -2.43 27.91
N ASP A 244 -8.03 -1.32 27.82
CA ASP A 244 -7.81 -0.39 28.94
C ASP A 244 -9.09 0.34 29.38
N ASP A 245 -9.92 0.75 28.41
CA ASP A 245 -11.19 1.43 28.67
C ASP A 245 -12.26 0.41 29.09
N ALA A 246 -12.66 0.45 30.36
CA ALA A 246 -13.60 -0.50 30.94
C ALA A 246 -15.02 -0.42 30.34
N GLU A 247 -15.48 0.74 29.89
CA GLU A 247 -16.81 0.86 29.25
C GLU A 247 -16.77 0.31 27.82
N LYS A 248 -15.69 0.56 27.07
CA LYS A 248 -15.48 -0.09 25.77
C LYS A 248 -15.33 -1.60 25.90
N ARG A 249 -14.55 -2.06 26.88
CA ARG A 249 -14.39 -3.50 27.17
C ARG A 249 -15.73 -4.16 27.46
N LEU A 250 -16.57 -3.53 28.30
CA LEU A 250 -17.92 -4.02 28.59
C LEU A 250 -18.81 -4.06 27.33
N THR A 251 -18.73 -3.03 26.49
CA THR A 251 -19.48 -2.96 25.23
C THR A 251 -19.11 -4.08 24.28
N LEU A 252 -17.81 -4.30 24.05
CA LEU A 252 -17.30 -5.38 23.22
C LEU A 252 -17.65 -6.76 23.81
N ALA A 253 -17.52 -6.93 25.13
CA ALA A 253 -17.87 -8.18 25.81
C ALA A 253 -19.35 -8.54 25.60
N LYS A 254 -20.25 -7.57 25.69
CA LYS A 254 -21.69 -7.77 25.43
C LYS A 254 -21.96 -8.08 23.96
N LEU A 255 -21.36 -7.31 23.05
CA LEU A 255 -21.53 -7.49 21.61
C LEU A 255 -21.14 -8.90 21.16
N HIS A 256 -20.04 -9.43 21.70
CA HIS A 256 -19.52 -10.75 21.36
C HIS A 256 -19.95 -11.86 22.33
N LYS A 257 -20.88 -11.58 23.26
CA LYS A 257 -21.42 -12.53 24.24
C LYS A 257 -20.35 -13.18 25.15
N CYS A 258 -19.26 -12.48 25.43
CA CYS A 258 -18.24 -12.88 26.41
C CYS A 258 -18.70 -12.52 27.83
N HIS A 259 -19.60 -13.34 28.38
CA HIS A 259 -20.24 -13.09 29.67
C HIS A 259 -19.26 -13.05 30.84
N SER A 260 -18.20 -13.88 30.81
CA SER A 260 -17.10 -13.89 31.80
C SER A 260 -16.49 -12.50 31.95
N VAL A 261 -15.96 -11.96 30.85
CA VAL A 261 -15.28 -10.66 30.80
C VAL A 261 -16.25 -9.51 31.11
N ALA A 262 -17.52 -9.60 30.70
CA ALA A 262 -18.53 -8.60 31.03
C ALA A 262 -18.80 -8.54 32.54
N ILE A 263 -18.95 -9.69 33.20
CA ILE A 263 -19.14 -9.79 34.65
C ILE A 263 -17.91 -9.26 35.40
N GLU A 264 -16.71 -9.71 35.01
CA GLU A 264 -15.44 -9.24 35.61
C GLU A 264 -15.27 -7.72 35.48
N THR A 265 -15.62 -7.16 34.33
CA THR A 265 -15.55 -5.72 34.08
C THR A 265 -16.55 -4.94 34.94
N LEU A 266 -17.78 -5.43 35.09
CA LEU A 266 -18.80 -4.82 35.97
C LEU A 266 -18.39 -4.86 37.45
N VAL A 267 -17.77 -5.97 37.87
CA VAL A 267 -17.20 -6.10 39.21
C VAL A 267 -16.06 -5.10 39.41
N TYR A 268 -15.16 -4.96 38.43
CA TYR A 268 -14.08 -3.97 38.45
C TYR A 268 -14.59 -2.53 38.57
N LEU A 269 -15.66 -2.20 37.84
CA LEU A 269 -16.32 -0.89 37.89
C LEU A 269 -17.12 -0.64 39.18
N ARG A 270 -17.30 -1.67 40.03
CA ARG A 270 -18.14 -1.64 41.24
C ARG A 270 -19.61 -1.25 40.95
N ASP A 271 -20.10 -1.51 39.73
CA ASP A 271 -21.47 -1.20 39.33
C ASP A 271 -22.43 -2.35 39.64
N ARG A 272 -22.89 -2.40 40.90
CA ARG A 272 -23.82 -3.43 41.38
C ARG A 272 -25.15 -3.42 40.63
N GLN A 273 -25.64 -2.26 40.20
CA GLN A 273 -26.93 -2.16 39.51
C GLN A 273 -26.88 -2.78 38.12
N ARG A 274 -25.87 -2.42 37.32
CA ARG A 274 -25.69 -3.01 35.99
C ARG A 274 -25.35 -4.50 36.08
N LEU A 275 -24.62 -4.93 37.11
CA LEU A 275 -24.34 -6.36 37.33
C LEU A 275 -25.60 -7.17 37.63
N LEU A 276 -26.50 -6.67 38.47
CA LEU A 276 -27.78 -7.34 38.76
C LEU A 276 -28.65 -7.45 37.50
N ARG A 277 -28.72 -6.38 36.69
CA ARG A 277 -29.45 -6.38 35.40
C ARG A 277 -28.82 -7.28 34.33
N TYR A 278 -27.52 -7.57 34.44
CA TYR A 278 -26.82 -8.43 33.48
C TYR A 278 -26.99 -9.92 33.80
N LYS A 279 -27.30 -10.26 35.06
CA LYS A 279 -27.56 -11.64 35.51
C LYS A 279 -28.98 -12.13 35.21
N SER A 280 -29.92 -11.20 35.02
CA SER A 280 -31.32 -11.47 34.64
C SER A 280 -31.46 -11.62 33.13
#